data_AF-A0A1G1WR57-F1
#
_entry.id   AF-A0A1G1WR57-F1
#
_cell.length_a   1.000
_cell.length_b   1.000
_cell.length_c   1.000
_cell.angle_alpha   90.00
_cell.angle_beta   90.00
_cell.angle_gamma   90.00
#
_symmetry.space_group_name_H-M   'P 1'
#
loop_
_entity.id
_entity.type
_entity.pdbx_description
1 polymer ?
#
loop_
_entity_poly.entity_id
_entity_poly.type
_entity_poly.pdbx_seq_one_letter_code
_entity_poly.pdbx_strand_id
1 'polypeptide(L)'
;MKTLQKFWLYLILIFFSLHLIRDLLQDIGLKNLYTTVLYKEDRSLVPWWYWVVFSSSYVIEILGIILAVISLKGGKFGLAGTLTIFLAAYFAIAWLVYWFLF
;
A
#
# COMPACT_ATOMS: atom_id res chain seq x y z
N MET A 1 -11.59 20.00 4.00
CA MET A 1 -11.76 18.52 3.87
C MET A 1 -12.69 18.03 4.99
N LYS A 2 -13.58 17.06 4.74
CA LYS A 2 -14.43 16.49 5.80
C LYS A 2 -13.57 15.67 6.78
N THR A 3 -13.98 15.59 8.06
CA THR A 3 -13.24 14.85 9.10
C THR A 3 -12.97 13.40 8.70
N LEU A 4 -13.98 12.71 8.17
CA LEU A 4 -13.84 11.32 7.73
C LEU A 4 -12.86 11.16 6.57
N GLN A 5 -12.86 12.08 5.60
CA GLN A 5 -11.88 12.07 4.50
C GLN A 5 -10.45 12.24 5.02
N LYS A 6 -10.26 13.16 5.97
CA LYS A 6 -8.95 13.39 6.60
C LYS A 6 -8.47 12.15 7.36
N PHE A 7 -9.37 11.52 8.11
CA PHE A 7 -9.11 10.26 8.81
C PHE A 7 -8.66 9.16 7.83
N TRP A 8 -9.40 8.95 6.74
CA TRP A 8 -9.04 7.95 5.73
C TRP A 8 -7.67 8.20 5.09
N LEU A 9 -7.34 9.46 4.77
CA LEU A 9 -6.03 9.78 4.21
C LEU A 9 -4.89 9.49 5.19
N TYR A 10 -5.05 9.77 6.48
CA TYR A 10 -4.04 9.39 7.47
C TYR A 10 -3.92 7.88 7.63
N LEU A 11 -5.03 7.16 7.67
CA LEU A 11 -5.02 5.70 7.75
C LEU A 11 -4.28 5.08 6.55
N ILE A 12 -4.55 5.57 5.35
CA ILE A 12 -3.89 5.10 4.13
C ILE A 12 -2.40 5.49 4.10
N LEU A 13 -2.06 6.67 4.59
CA LEU A 13 -0.67 7.10 4.70
C LEU A 13 0.12 6.20 5.64
N ILE A 14 -0.46 5.80 6.77
CA ILE A 14 0.13 4.82 7.69
C ILE A 14 0.24 3.46 7.00
N PHE A 15 -0.83 2.99 6.37
CA PHE A 15 -0.86 1.69 5.68
C PHE A 15 0.23 1.56 4.61
N PHE A 16 0.33 2.52 3.68
CA PHE A 16 1.37 2.49 2.65
C PHE A 16 2.77 2.70 3.22
N SER A 17 2.94 3.54 4.24
CA SER A 17 4.24 3.69 4.91
C SER A 17 4.70 2.38 5.54
N LEU A 18 3.81 1.68 6.24
CA LEU A 18 4.12 0.39 6.86
C LEU A 18 4.48 -0.66 5.82
N HIS A 19 3.73 -0.75 4.72
CA HIS A 19 4.02 -1.65 3.61
C HIS A 19 5.37 -1.35 2.96
N LEU A 20 5.65 -0.09 2.65
CA LEU A 20 6.93 0.33 2.08
C LEU A 20 8.10 0.00 2.99
N ILE A 21 7.98 0.30 4.29
CA ILE A 21 9.00 -0.05 5.28
C ILE A 21 9.20 -1.57 5.32
N ARG A 22 8.12 -2.36 5.34
CA ARG A 22 8.21 -3.83 5.34
C ARG A 22 9.01 -4.34 4.15
N ASP A 23 8.67 -3.88 2.96
CA ASP A 23 9.27 -4.35 1.71
C ASP A 23 10.76 -4.00 1.67
N LEU A 24 11.12 -2.77 2.07
CA LEU A 24 12.52 -2.35 2.21
C LEU A 24 13.28 -3.21 3.23
N LEU A 25 12.68 -3.48 4.39
CA LEU A 25 13.31 -4.29 5.43
C LEU A 25 13.52 -5.75 4.98
N GLN A 26 12.58 -6.32 4.23
CA GLN A 26 12.73 -7.65 3.64
C GLN A 26 13.84 -7.70 2.59
N ASP A 27 13.95 -6.68 1.75
CA ASP A 27 14.97 -6.61 0.69
C ASP A 27 16.39 -6.46 1.22
N ILE A 28 16.58 -5.82 2.37
CA ILE A 28 17.89 -5.80 3.07
C ILE A 28 18.15 -7.05 3.92
N GLY A 29 17.23 -8.03 3.91
CA GLY A 29 17.38 -9.29 4.63
C GLY A 29 17.10 -9.21 6.13
N LEU A 30 16.45 -8.15 6.62
CA LEU A 30 16.11 -8.03 8.04
C LEU A 30 14.97 -8.99 8.40
N LYS A 31 15.24 -9.94 9.31
CA LYS A 31 14.25 -10.90 9.81
C LYS A 31 13.79 -10.53 11.22
N ASN A 32 12.56 -10.04 11.33
CA ASN A 32 11.87 -9.76 12.59
C ASN A 32 10.41 -10.21 12.51
N LEU A 33 9.62 -10.06 13.57
CA LEU A 33 8.21 -10.49 13.58
C LEU A 33 7.42 -9.90 12.39
N TYR A 34 7.60 -8.62 12.09
CA TYR A 34 6.88 -7.92 11.03
C TYR A 34 7.27 -8.41 9.63
N THR A 35 8.57 -8.55 9.36
CA THR A 35 9.07 -9.00 8.04
C THR A 35 8.96 -10.50 7.84
N THR A 36 8.86 -11.30 8.91
CA THR A 36 8.74 -12.77 8.86
C THR A 36 7.28 -13.21 8.76
N VAL A 37 6.37 -12.61 9.53
CA VAL A 37 4.94 -12.95 9.46
C VAL A 37 4.32 -12.46 8.16
N LEU A 38 4.69 -11.26 7.71
CA LEU A 38 4.19 -10.69 6.47
C LEU A 38 5.21 -10.82 5.34
N TYR A 39 5.90 -11.96 5.24
CA TYR A 39 6.89 -12.21 4.20
C TYR A 39 6.26 -12.19 2.81
N LYS A 40 6.93 -11.57 1.83
CA LYS A 40 6.54 -11.70 0.41
C LYS A 40 6.98 -13.08 -0.08
N GLU A 41 6.08 -14.04 -0.18
CA GLU A 41 6.44 -15.39 -0.66
C GLU A 41 6.87 -15.40 -2.12
N ASP A 42 7.41 -16.55 -2.52
CA ASP A 42 7.85 -16.82 -3.87
C ASP A 42 6.71 -16.57 -4.87
N ARG A 43 6.98 -15.67 -5.81
CA ARG A 43 6.04 -15.21 -6.82
C ARG A 43 5.71 -16.31 -7.83
N SER A 44 6.45 -17.42 -7.84
CA SER A 44 6.21 -18.57 -8.72
C SER A 44 4.83 -19.22 -8.55
N LEU A 45 4.17 -19.03 -7.40
CA LEU A 45 2.89 -19.66 -7.06
C LEU A 45 1.64 -18.80 -7.34
N VAL A 46 1.81 -17.54 -7.76
CA VAL A 46 0.71 -16.57 -7.90
C VAL A 46 0.36 -16.27 -9.36
N PRO A 47 -0.94 -16.04 -9.69
CA PRO A 47 -1.38 -15.77 -11.07
C PRO A 47 -0.72 -14.54 -11.69
N TRP A 48 -0.52 -14.52 -13.01
CA TRP A 48 0.17 -13.44 -13.74
C TRP A 48 -0.34 -12.01 -13.44
N TRP A 49 -1.65 -11.83 -13.18
CA TRP A 49 -2.21 -10.50 -12.89
C TRP A 49 -1.72 -9.97 -11.53
N TYR A 50 -1.40 -10.86 -10.59
CA TYR A 50 -0.82 -10.52 -9.29
C TYR A 50 0.60 -9.95 -9.43
N TRP A 51 1.36 -10.47 -10.40
CA TRP A 51 2.70 -9.98 -10.72
C TRP A 51 2.68 -8.52 -11.13
N VAL A 52 1.67 -8.06 -11.87
CA VAL A 52 1.58 -6.67 -12.33
C VAL A 52 1.46 -5.71 -11.15
N VAL A 53 0.68 -6.09 -10.14
CA VAL A 53 0.44 -5.28 -8.94
C VAL A 53 1.67 -5.26 -8.04
N PHE A 54 2.24 -6.43 -7.74
CA PHE A 54 3.33 -6.57 -6.77
C PHE A 54 4.72 -6.31 -7.35
N SER A 55 4.91 -6.39 -8.68
CA SER A 55 6.13 -5.87 -9.31
C SER A 55 6.21 -4.35 -9.23
N SER A 56 5.09 -3.69 -8.96
CA SER A 56 4.98 -2.23 -8.82
C SER A 56 4.58 -1.80 -7.40
N SER A 57 4.73 -2.66 -6.37
CA SER A 57 4.30 -2.34 -4.99
C SER A 57 4.91 -1.04 -4.48
N TYR A 58 6.23 -0.89 -4.64
CA TYR A 58 6.97 0.34 -4.34
C TYR A 58 6.36 1.59 -5.00
N VAL A 59 6.03 1.50 -6.28
CA VAL A 59 5.47 2.62 -7.04
C VAL A 59 4.08 2.98 -6.50
N ILE A 60 3.23 1.98 -6.26
CA ILE A 60 1.88 2.19 -5.73
C ILE A 60 1.93 2.80 -4.34
N GLU A 61 2.78 2.28 -3.46
CA GLU A 61 2.96 2.76 -2.07
C GLU A 61 3.46 4.20 -2.03
N ILE A 62 4.52 4.52 -2.79
CA ILE A 62 5.08 5.88 -2.87
C ILE A 62 4.06 6.85 -3.45
N LEU A 63 3.37 6.49 -4.55
CA LEU A 63 2.33 7.34 -5.14
C LEU A 63 1.17 7.56 -4.16
N GLY A 64 0.75 6.52 -3.44
CA GLY A 64 -0.27 6.59 -2.41
C GLY A 64 0.08 7.59 -1.31
N ILE A 65 1.32 7.53 -0.80
CA ILE A 65 1.84 8.46 0.20
C ILE A 65 1.87 9.89 -0.35
N ILE A 66 2.42 10.11 -1.54
CA ILE A 66 2.53 11.46 -2.15
C ILE A 66 1.16 12.08 -2.34
N LEU A 67 0.20 11.35 -2.94
CA LEU A 67 -1.15 11.84 -3.17
C LEU A 67 -1.88 12.14 -1.84
N ALA A 68 -1.70 11.30 -0.83
CA ALA A 68 -2.27 11.52 0.50
C ALA A 68 -1.71 12.81 1.13
N VAL A 69 -0.39 13.02 1.08
CA VAL A 69 0.28 14.23 1.58
C VAL A 69 -0.19 15.47 0.84
N ILE A 70 -0.32 15.42 -0.49
CA ILE A 70 -0.83 16.54 -1.30
C ILE A 70 -2.24 16.94 -0.84
N SER A 71 -3.15 15.98 -0.68
CA SER A 71 -4.51 16.25 -0.22
C SER A 71 -4.57 16.78 1.20
N LEU A 72 -3.77 16.21 2.11
CA LEU A 72 -3.69 16.65 3.50
C LEU A 72 -3.12 18.07 3.62
N LYS A 73 -2.01 18.36 2.95
CA LYS A 73 -1.35 19.69 2.96
C LYS A 73 -2.20 20.75 2.29
N GLY A 74 -2.90 20.40 1.21
CA GLY A 74 -3.80 21.32 0.49
C GLY A 74 -5.15 21.54 1.18
N GLY A 75 -5.50 20.76 2.22
CA GLY A 75 -6.80 20.84 2.90
C GLY A 75 -8.01 20.47 2.02
N LYS A 76 -7.77 19.93 0.82
CA LYS A 76 -8.76 19.61 -0.22
C LYS A 76 -8.63 18.12 -0.58
N PHE A 77 -9.76 17.42 -0.62
CA PHE A 77 -9.77 16.01 -1.00
C PHE A 77 -9.53 15.86 -2.51
N GLY A 78 -10.45 16.39 -3.34
CA GLY A 78 -10.27 16.50 -4.79
C GLY A 78 -9.92 15.17 -5.49
N LEU A 79 -9.29 15.30 -6.66
CA LEU A 79 -8.84 14.14 -7.44
C LEU A 79 -7.75 13.35 -6.72
N ALA A 80 -6.76 14.02 -6.12
CA ALA A 80 -5.65 13.37 -5.43
C ALA A 80 -6.14 12.44 -4.30
N GLY A 81 -7.04 12.92 -3.45
CA GLY A 81 -7.59 12.13 -2.35
C GLY A 81 -8.43 10.97 -2.85
N THR A 82 -9.19 11.17 -3.92
CA THR A 82 -9.98 10.09 -4.57
C THR A 82 -9.07 9.00 -5.13
N LEU A 83 -7.99 9.38 -5.83
CA LEU A 83 -6.99 8.45 -6.34
C LEU A 83 -6.28 7.71 -5.21
N THR A 84 -5.97 8.37 -4.09
CA THR A 84 -5.40 7.73 -2.90
C THR A 84 -6.31 6.63 -2.36
N ILE A 85 -7.62 6.88 -2.20
CA ILE A 85 -8.57 5.85 -1.74
C ILE A 85 -8.63 4.69 -2.73
N PHE A 86 -8.72 5.00 -4.03
CA PHE A 86 -8.81 3.99 -5.07
C PHE A 86 -7.58 3.08 -5.09
N LEU A 87 -6.38 3.67 -5.06
CA LEU A 87 -5.12 2.93 -5.01
C LEU A 87 -5.02 2.06 -3.75
N ALA A 88 -5.40 2.60 -2.59
CA ALA A 88 -5.38 1.85 -1.34
C ALA A 88 -6.36 0.67 -1.36
N ALA A 89 -7.58 0.86 -1.85
CA ALA A 89 -8.56 -0.21 -1.98
C ALA A 89 -8.08 -1.29 -2.95
N TYR A 90 -7.60 -0.88 -4.13
CA TYR A 90 -7.06 -1.79 -5.13
C TYR A 90 -5.91 -2.63 -4.58
N PHE A 91 -4.94 -1.99 -3.94
CA PHE A 91 -3.78 -2.65 -3.36
C PHE A 91 -4.13 -3.54 -2.17
N ALA A 92 -5.00 -3.08 -1.27
CA ALA A 92 -5.47 -3.87 -0.14
C ALA A 92 -6.23 -5.12 -0.60
N ILE A 93 -7.10 -5.02 -1.62
CA ILE A 93 -7.78 -6.18 -2.20
C ILE A 93 -6.78 -7.16 -2.79
N ALA A 94 -5.82 -6.68 -3.59
CA ALA A 94 -4.79 -7.54 -4.18
C ALA A 94 -3.96 -8.26 -3.09
N TRP A 95 -3.60 -7.54 -2.03
CA TRP A 95 -2.86 -8.10 -0.89
C TRP A 95 -3.67 -9.11 -0.09
N LEU A 96 -4.97 -8.86 0.16
CA LEU A 96 -5.85 -9.82 0.83
C LEU A 96 -6.08 -11.07 -0.02
N VAL A 97 -6.33 -10.90 -1.33
CA VAL A 97 -6.49 -12.04 -2.24
C VAL A 97 -5.27 -12.94 -2.20
N TYR A 98 -4.08 -12.37 -2.13
CA TYR A 98 -2.87 -13.15 -1.93
C TYR A 98 -2.86 -13.94 -0.64
N TRP A 99 -2.96 -13.30 0.51
CA TRP A 99 -2.84 -14.00 1.80
C TRP A 99 -3.93 -15.03 2.09
N PHE A 100 -5.09 -14.92 1.45
CA PHE A 100 -6.24 -15.77 1.74
C PHE A 100 -6.60 -16.76 0.63
N LEU A 101 -6.15 -16.55 -0.60
CA LEU A 101 -6.49 -17.41 -1.74
C LEU A 101 -5.28 -18.09 -2.40
N PHE A 102 -4.05 -17.69 -2.06
CA PHE A 102 -2.81 -18.29 -2.55
C PHE A 102 -1.90 -18.65 -1.38
#